data_AF-A0AAU7CET8-F1
#
_entry.id   AF-A0AAU7CET8-F1
#
_cell.length_a   1.000
_cell.length_b   1.000
_cell.length_c   1.000
_cell.angle_alpha   90.00
_cell.angle_beta   90.00
_cell.angle_gamma   90.00
#
_symmetry.space_group_name_H-M   'P 1'
#
loop_
_entity.id
_entity.type
_entity.pdbx_description
1 polymer ?
#
loop_
_entity_poly.entity_id
_entity_poly.type
_entity_poly.pdbx_seq_one_letter_code
_entity_poly.pdbx_strand_id
1 'polypeptide(L)'
;MTKFKVLGVAALALLTLARDATAQRGGGAVRTGARGAVVGGLVGGESGAATGAKIGVVTGAARSVGQEAQARAQYQATAAYQSAPRSDFNQAPPAVLGTAPPAATAPPTTTAAPAATTPRGEAVVQKNGKPVVAVTLPSDWKQALGANYISGVSADGQAYAMIATLDGVADKPAGIDKVKQGLLRYLQDIKYDDQTETKRGALVVTGTGKGKKSGVDVVFAVGVMDAGPGQIVGAAFILDSRIEDYYKETIRQICQTVRIGDDFAAKK
;
A
#
# COMPACT_ATOMS: atom_id res chain seq x y z
N MET A 1 -18.92 1.22 63.56
CA MET A 1 -19.61 0.84 62.31
C MET A 1 -19.03 1.67 61.17
N THR A 2 -18.47 1.01 60.14
CA THR A 2 -18.48 1.40 58.70
C THR A 2 -18.13 2.86 58.33
N LYS A 3 -17.15 3.21 57.49
CA LYS A 3 -16.64 2.58 56.24
C LYS A 3 -15.39 3.32 55.75
N PHE A 4 -14.67 2.59 54.90
CA PHE A 4 -13.40 2.84 54.23
C PHE A 4 -13.42 3.94 53.14
N LYS A 5 -12.26 4.61 53.04
CA LYS A 5 -11.44 4.92 51.84
C LYS A 5 -11.94 5.85 50.71
N VAL A 6 -10.92 6.45 50.10
CA VAL A 6 -10.77 6.88 48.69
C VAL A 6 -10.93 8.39 48.46
N LEU A 7 -9.85 9.15 48.68
CA LEU A 7 -9.50 10.24 47.75
C LEU A 7 -8.42 9.69 46.81
N GLY A 8 -8.91 9.05 45.74
CA GLY A 8 -8.11 8.58 44.63
C GLY A 8 -7.88 9.71 43.63
N VAL A 9 -6.62 9.89 43.25
CA VAL A 9 -6.16 10.11 41.87
C VAL A 9 -7.07 11.01 41.01
N ALA A 10 -7.07 12.31 41.27
CA ALA A 10 -7.70 13.32 40.41
C ALA A 10 -6.71 13.97 39.43
N ALA A 11 -5.78 13.20 38.86
CA ALA A 11 -4.74 13.71 37.95
C ALA A 11 -4.52 12.88 36.67
N LEU A 12 -5.45 11.98 36.32
CA LEU A 12 -5.27 11.09 35.16
C LEU A 12 -6.51 10.98 34.25
N ALA A 13 -7.24 12.08 34.04
CA ALA A 13 -8.42 12.09 33.16
C ALA A 13 -8.46 13.20 32.09
N LEU A 14 -7.44 14.07 32.00
CA LEU A 14 -7.42 15.22 31.07
C LEU A 14 -6.44 15.08 29.89
N LEU A 15 -5.80 13.92 29.70
CA LEU A 15 -4.84 13.68 28.60
C LEU A 15 -5.35 12.74 27.49
N THR A 16 -6.60 12.27 27.55
CA THR A 16 -7.13 11.31 26.56
C THR A 16 -7.97 11.95 25.45
N LEU A 17 -8.30 13.24 25.51
CA LEU A 17 -9.18 13.91 24.53
C LEU A 17 -8.44 14.68 23.43
N ALA A 18 -7.10 14.64 23.38
CA ALA A 18 -6.31 15.41 22.41
C ALA A 18 -5.76 14.60 21.22
N ARG A 19 -6.13 13.32 21.05
CA ARG A 19 -5.60 12.48 19.95
C ARG A 19 -6.46 12.38 18.69
N ASP A 20 -7.71 12.84 18.72
CA ASP A 20 -8.61 12.70 17.55
C ASP A 20 -8.87 14.03 16.80
N ALA A 21 -8.37 15.17 17.29
CA ALA A 21 -8.75 16.48 16.77
C ALA A 21 -7.95 16.97 15.53
N THR A 22 -6.85 16.32 15.14
CA THR A 22 -6.08 16.74 13.93
C THR A 22 -6.46 15.99 12.65
N ALA A 23 -7.42 15.06 12.70
CA ALA A 23 -7.88 14.33 11.52
C ALA A 23 -9.11 14.98 10.83
N GLN A 24 -9.67 16.04 11.40
CA GLN A 24 -11.02 16.51 11.03
C GLN A 24 -11.11 17.93 10.47
N ARG A 25 -10.00 18.50 9.99
CA ARG A 25 -9.99 19.84 9.37
C ARG A 25 -9.58 19.77 7.90
N GLY A 26 -10.51 19.30 7.08
CA GLY A 26 -10.40 19.23 5.63
C GLY A 26 -11.50 18.31 5.11
N GLY A 27 -12.66 18.87 4.79
CA GLY A 27 -13.84 18.12 4.36
C GLY A 27 -13.59 17.28 3.11
N GLY A 28 -14.08 16.05 3.15
CA GLY A 28 -14.00 15.07 2.06
C GLY A 28 -14.10 13.68 2.66
N ALA A 29 -15.04 12.87 2.17
CA ALA A 29 -15.43 11.53 2.63
C ALA A 29 -14.47 10.84 3.61
N VAL A 30 -14.99 10.32 4.72
CA VAL A 30 -14.22 9.47 5.65
C VAL A 30 -13.60 8.31 4.87
N ARG A 31 -12.33 8.45 4.47
CA ARG A 31 -11.57 7.41 3.76
C ARG A 31 -11.20 6.35 4.80
N THR A 32 -12.08 5.38 5.02
CA THR A 32 -11.84 4.24 5.90
C THR A 32 -10.98 3.18 5.18
N GLY A 33 -10.55 2.14 5.90
CA GLY A 33 -9.84 1.00 5.33
C GLY A 33 -8.49 1.32 4.67
N ALA A 34 -8.13 0.49 3.67
CA ALA A 34 -6.87 0.57 2.94
C ALA A 34 -6.65 1.90 2.22
N ARG A 35 -7.71 2.54 1.69
CA ARG A 35 -7.62 3.86 1.04
C ARG A 35 -7.13 4.94 2.00
N GLY A 36 -7.70 4.99 3.20
CA GLY A 36 -7.23 5.86 4.28
C GLY A 36 -5.81 5.53 4.75
N ALA A 37 -5.44 4.25 4.74
CA ALA A 37 -4.08 3.81 5.06
C ALA A 37 -3.03 4.30 4.06
N VAL A 38 -3.34 4.34 2.76
CA VAL A 38 -2.42 4.88 1.76
C VAL A 38 -2.28 6.40 1.93
N VAL A 39 -3.39 7.13 2.04
CA VAL A 39 -3.36 8.59 2.25
C VAL A 39 -2.60 8.93 3.53
N GLY A 40 -2.86 8.21 4.63
CA GLY A 40 -2.24 8.40 5.94
C GLY A 40 -0.81 7.86 6.05
N GLY A 41 -0.48 6.80 5.32
CA GLY A 41 0.82 6.11 5.37
C GLY A 41 1.85 6.71 4.40
N LEU A 42 1.40 7.35 3.32
CA LEU A 42 2.23 8.17 2.43
C LEU A 42 2.43 9.61 2.96
N VAL A 43 1.93 9.92 4.17
CA VAL A 43 2.34 11.09 4.96
C VAL A 43 3.69 10.77 5.60
N GLY A 44 4.74 11.56 5.39
CA GLY A 44 6.08 11.20 5.85
C GLY A 44 7.11 12.32 5.96
N GLY A 45 8.30 11.87 6.34
CA GLY A 45 9.56 12.57 6.66
C GLY A 45 10.50 11.54 7.32
N GLU A 46 11.73 11.92 7.74
CA GLU A 46 12.71 11.02 8.42
C GLU A 46 12.07 10.16 9.51
N SER A 47 11.10 10.71 10.24
CA SER A 47 10.35 10.00 11.26
C SER A 47 9.55 8.83 10.70
N GLY A 48 9.01 8.85 9.48
CA GLY A 48 8.26 7.74 8.87
C GLY A 48 9.14 6.59 8.35
N ALA A 49 10.28 6.90 7.72
CA ALA A 49 11.26 5.90 7.27
C ALA A 49 12.12 5.37 8.44
N ALA A 50 12.52 6.23 9.38
CA ALA A 50 13.13 5.81 10.64
C ALA A 50 12.13 5.13 11.57
N THR A 51 10.85 5.48 11.55
CA THR A 51 9.79 4.72 12.25
C THR A 51 9.45 3.45 11.51
N GLY A 52 9.51 3.37 10.17
CA GLY A 52 9.35 2.13 9.39
C GLY A 52 10.48 1.14 9.65
N ALA A 53 11.73 1.64 9.64
CA ALA A 53 12.91 0.89 10.04
C ALA A 53 12.90 0.52 11.54
N LYS A 54 12.41 1.41 12.43
CA LYS A 54 12.14 1.07 13.84
C LYS A 54 10.91 0.19 14.00
N ILE A 55 9.93 0.17 13.10
CA ILE A 55 8.70 -0.65 13.16
C ILE A 55 9.03 -2.12 12.87
N GLY A 56 10.09 -2.38 12.11
CA GLY A 56 10.75 -3.69 12.12
C GLY A 56 11.21 -4.12 13.53
N VAL A 57 11.24 -3.20 14.50
CA VAL A 57 11.59 -3.39 15.93
C VAL A 57 10.40 -3.06 16.88
N VAL A 58 9.40 -2.25 16.48
CA VAL A 58 8.30 -1.82 17.36
C VAL A 58 7.18 -2.87 17.37
N THR A 59 7.10 -3.59 18.48
CA THR A 59 6.12 -4.65 18.75
C THR A 59 4.66 -4.25 18.49
N GLY A 60 4.30 -2.96 18.60
CA GLY A 60 2.91 -2.48 18.44
C GLY A 60 2.36 -2.55 17.01
N ALA A 61 3.14 -2.19 16.00
CA ALA A 61 2.72 -2.25 14.60
C ALA A 61 2.74 -3.69 14.08
N ALA A 62 3.75 -4.48 14.46
CA ALA A 62 3.76 -5.92 14.20
C ALA A 62 2.54 -6.61 14.85
N ARG A 63 2.12 -6.18 16.05
CA ARG A 63 0.88 -6.66 16.70
C ARG A 63 -0.38 -6.27 15.92
N SER A 64 -0.50 -5.04 15.43
CA SER A 64 -1.70 -4.63 14.68
C SER A 64 -1.84 -5.37 13.35
N VAL A 65 -0.74 -5.57 12.61
CA VAL A 65 -0.75 -6.41 11.39
C VAL A 65 -0.97 -7.88 11.72
N GLY A 66 -0.42 -8.39 12.83
CA GLY A 66 -0.71 -9.75 13.31
C GLY A 66 -2.19 -9.95 13.65
N GLN A 67 -2.81 -8.98 14.34
CA GLN A 67 -4.25 -8.99 14.65
C GLN A 67 -5.09 -8.90 13.37
N GLU A 68 -4.72 -8.04 12.43
CA GLU A 68 -5.38 -7.92 11.13
C GLU A 68 -5.28 -9.24 10.34
N ALA A 69 -4.10 -9.88 10.31
CA ALA A 69 -3.89 -11.17 9.67
C ALA A 69 -4.72 -12.28 10.33
N GLN A 70 -4.82 -12.29 11.66
CA GLN A 70 -5.65 -13.24 12.39
C GLN A 70 -7.14 -13.02 12.11
N ALA A 71 -7.61 -11.76 12.14
CA ALA A 71 -9.00 -11.42 11.83
C ALA A 71 -9.34 -11.76 10.37
N ARG A 72 -8.40 -11.53 9.45
CA ARG A 72 -8.52 -11.94 8.05
C ARG A 72 -8.62 -13.46 7.92
N ALA A 73 -7.76 -14.22 8.58
CA ALA A 73 -7.82 -15.69 8.56
C ALA A 73 -9.15 -16.22 9.12
N GLN A 74 -9.67 -15.62 10.19
CA GLN A 74 -10.98 -15.96 10.75
C GLN A 74 -12.11 -15.65 9.76
N TYR A 75 -12.09 -14.48 9.13
CA TYR A 75 -13.09 -14.13 8.13
C TYR A 75 -13.05 -15.05 6.91
N GLN A 76 -11.85 -15.42 6.45
CA GLN A 76 -11.63 -16.34 5.34
C GLN A 76 -12.21 -17.74 5.59
N ALA A 77 -12.29 -18.16 6.86
CA ALA A 77 -12.90 -19.42 7.25
C ALA A 77 -14.45 -19.39 7.22
N THR A 78 -15.07 -18.23 7.02
CA THR A 78 -16.54 -18.12 7.03
C THR A 78 -17.16 -18.50 5.68
N ALA A 79 -18.40 -19.01 5.72
CA ALA A 79 -19.19 -19.28 4.52
C ALA A 79 -19.44 -18.01 3.69
N ALA A 80 -19.57 -16.85 4.33
CA ALA A 80 -19.74 -15.57 3.67
C ALA A 80 -18.53 -15.22 2.79
N TYR A 81 -17.31 -15.55 3.25
CA TYR A 81 -16.11 -15.39 2.44
C TYR A 81 -16.03 -16.43 1.31
N GLN A 82 -16.28 -17.71 1.62
CA GLN A 82 -16.13 -18.80 0.65
C GLN A 82 -17.14 -18.77 -0.50
N SER A 83 -18.33 -18.20 -0.29
CA SER A 83 -19.40 -18.12 -1.30
C SER A 83 -19.34 -16.85 -2.15
N ALA A 84 -18.53 -15.87 -1.77
CA ALA A 84 -18.41 -14.60 -2.47
C ALA A 84 -17.53 -14.72 -3.72
N PRO A 85 -17.93 -14.16 -4.88
CA PRO A 85 -17.00 -13.90 -5.97
C PRO A 85 -15.85 -12.99 -5.47
N ARG A 86 -14.61 -13.35 -5.81
CA ARG A 86 -13.39 -12.69 -5.33
C ARG A 86 -12.51 -12.22 -6.47
N SER A 87 -11.77 -11.15 -6.23
CA SER A 87 -10.62 -10.84 -7.08
C SER A 87 -9.54 -11.89 -6.87
N ASP A 88 -8.87 -12.36 -7.92
CA ASP A 88 -7.66 -13.18 -7.77
C ASP A 88 -6.53 -12.59 -8.60
N PHE A 89 -5.75 -11.73 -7.94
CA PHE A 89 -4.59 -11.09 -8.54
C PHE A 89 -3.42 -12.05 -8.77
N ASN A 90 -3.45 -13.29 -8.24
CA ASN A 90 -2.45 -14.30 -8.60
C ASN A 90 -2.65 -14.79 -10.04
N GLN A 91 -3.89 -14.83 -10.52
CA GLN A 91 -4.25 -15.29 -11.87
C GLN A 91 -4.28 -14.15 -12.89
N ALA A 92 -4.46 -12.93 -12.40
CA ALA A 92 -4.60 -11.73 -13.24
C ALA A 92 -4.05 -10.48 -12.52
N PRO A 93 -2.72 -10.39 -12.34
CA PRO A 93 -2.11 -9.23 -11.72
C PRO A 93 -2.34 -7.97 -12.59
N PRO A 94 -2.68 -6.82 -11.98
CA PRO A 94 -2.89 -5.57 -12.71
C PRO A 94 -1.61 -5.02 -13.37
N ALA A 95 -1.74 -4.37 -14.53
CA ALA A 95 -0.66 -3.67 -15.24
C ALA A 95 -0.84 -2.14 -15.16
N VAL A 96 -0.85 -1.62 -13.94
CA VAL A 96 -1.37 -0.26 -13.63
C VAL A 96 -0.38 0.85 -13.93
N LEU A 97 0.92 0.62 -13.76
CA LEU A 97 1.93 1.69 -13.89
C LEU A 97 2.68 1.63 -15.24
N GLY A 98 2.04 1.09 -16.27
CA GLY A 98 2.61 1.00 -17.62
C GLY A 98 3.63 -0.13 -17.80
N THR A 99 3.73 -1.03 -16.82
CA THR A 99 4.56 -2.25 -16.86
C THR A 99 3.81 -3.37 -17.57
N ALA A 100 4.50 -4.20 -18.34
CA ALA A 100 3.90 -5.43 -18.86
C ALA A 100 3.51 -6.36 -17.67
N PRO A 101 2.34 -7.02 -17.69
CA PRO A 101 2.04 -8.07 -16.73
C PRO A 101 3.12 -9.17 -16.79
N PRO A 102 3.40 -9.92 -15.71
CA PRO A 102 4.07 -11.20 -15.83
C PRO A 102 3.34 -12.04 -16.87
N ALA A 103 4.04 -12.52 -17.89
CA ALA A 103 3.44 -13.24 -18.99
C ALA A 103 2.64 -14.45 -18.47
N ALA A 104 1.33 -14.46 -18.71
CA ALA A 104 0.52 -15.64 -18.53
C ALA A 104 0.86 -16.63 -19.66
N THR A 105 1.43 -17.78 -19.28
CA THR A 105 1.52 -19.01 -20.08
C THR A 105 2.42 -18.96 -21.33
N ALA A 106 3.71 -19.24 -21.15
CA ALA A 106 4.53 -19.88 -22.19
C ALA A 106 4.72 -21.37 -21.81
N PRO A 107 4.66 -22.33 -22.76
CA PRO A 107 5.04 -23.72 -22.51
C PRO A 107 6.49 -23.78 -22.01
N PRO A 108 6.89 -24.83 -21.23
CA PRO A 108 8.21 -24.88 -20.63
C PRO A 108 9.26 -25.12 -21.72
N THR A 109 9.83 -24.05 -22.27
CA THR A 109 11.11 -24.12 -22.96
C THR A 109 12.20 -24.16 -21.89
N THR A 110 12.94 -25.27 -21.88
CA THR A 110 14.15 -25.50 -21.10
C THR A 110 15.20 -24.43 -21.39
N THR A 111 15.11 -23.28 -20.73
CA THR A 111 16.22 -22.33 -20.59
C THR A 111 15.98 -21.49 -19.34
N ALA A 112 16.85 -21.71 -18.35
CA ALA A 112 16.99 -21.00 -17.08
C ALA A 112 15.73 -20.87 -16.20
N ALA A 113 15.79 -21.54 -15.04
CA ALA A 113 14.82 -21.37 -13.97
C ALA A 113 14.59 -19.87 -13.65
N PRO A 114 13.35 -19.44 -13.40
CA PRO A 114 13.09 -18.15 -12.79
C PRO A 114 13.89 -18.09 -11.49
N ALA A 115 14.70 -17.05 -11.31
CA ALA A 115 15.44 -16.86 -10.08
C ALA A 115 14.45 -16.90 -8.90
N ALA A 116 14.61 -17.91 -8.06
CA ALA A 116 13.82 -18.12 -6.86
C ALA A 116 13.93 -16.89 -5.94
N THR A 117 12.78 -16.50 -5.35
CA THR A 117 12.62 -15.74 -4.10
C THR A 117 13.77 -14.79 -3.75
N THR A 118 13.64 -13.52 -4.13
CA THR A 118 14.44 -12.45 -3.51
C THR A 118 14.25 -12.53 -1.99
N PRO A 119 15.31 -12.39 -1.18
CA PRO A 119 15.25 -12.66 0.26
C PRO A 119 14.25 -11.76 0.97
N ARG A 120 13.80 -12.20 2.16
CA ARG A 120 13.27 -11.31 3.22
C ARG A 120 14.08 -10.02 3.26
N GLY A 121 13.55 -8.92 2.74
CA GLY A 121 14.32 -7.68 2.63
C GLY A 121 13.61 -6.60 1.83
N GLU A 122 14.16 -5.40 1.96
CA GLU A 122 13.78 -4.22 1.20
C GLU A 122 14.06 -4.45 -0.30
N ALA A 123 13.03 -4.36 -1.14
CA ALA A 123 13.17 -4.41 -2.59
C ALA A 123 13.50 -3.01 -3.11
N VAL A 124 14.44 -2.90 -4.07
CA VAL A 124 14.96 -1.61 -4.55
C VAL A 124 14.95 -1.57 -6.07
N VAL A 125 14.32 -0.54 -6.65
CA VAL A 125 14.46 -0.17 -8.05
C VAL A 125 15.64 0.79 -8.19
N GLN A 126 16.52 0.49 -9.14
CA GLN A 126 17.68 1.32 -9.46
C GLN A 126 17.56 1.89 -10.88
N LYS A 127 18.04 3.11 -11.07
CA LYS A 127 18.20 3.74 -12.39
C LYS A 127 19.63 4.24 -12.50
N ASN A 128 20.35 3.81 -13.54
CA ASN A 128 21.75 4.15 -13.77
C ASN A 128 22.66 3.84 -12.56
N GLY A 129 22.44 2.70 -11.89
CA GLY A 129 23.20 2.28 -10.70
C GLY A 129 22.91 3.07 -9.43
N LYS A 130 21.91 3.96 -9.43
CA LYS A 130 21.46 4.70 -8.24
C LYS A 130 20.08 4.22 -7.78
N PRO A 131 19.84 4.05 -6.48
CA PRO A 131 18.52 3.70 -5.97
C PRO A 131 17.55 4.86 -6.21
N VAL A 132 16.37 4.54 -6.73
CA VAL A 132 15.31 5.53 -6.99
C VAL A 132 14.16 5.35 -6.02
N VAL A 133 13.71 4.12 -5.85
CA VAL A 133 12.66 3.77 -4.90
C VAL A 133 12.92 2.42 -4.27
N ALA A 134 12.59 2.29 -3.00
CA ALA A 134 12.60 1.03 -2.29
C ALA A 134 11.33 0.85 -1.47
N VAL A 135 10.94 -0.39 -1.24
CA VAL A 135 9.78 -0.76 -0.41
C VAL A 135 9.98 -2.13 0.21
N THR A 136 9.40 -2.34 1.39
CA THR A 136 9.27 -3.68 1.98
C THR A 136 7.84 -4.16 1.85
N LEU A 137 7.67 -5.29 1.16
CA LEU A 137 6.39 -5.99 1.08
C LEU A 137 6.35 -7.12 2.12
N PRO A 138 5.16 -7.54 2.58
CA PRO A 138 5.04 -8.65 3.52
C PRO A 138 5.70 -9.92 2.95
N SER A 139 6.32 -10.71 3.82
CA SER A 139 7.15 -11.85 3.41
C SER A 139 6.36 -13.00 2.77
N ASP A 140 5.06 -13.07 3.05
CA ASP A 140 4.13 -14.05 2.48
C ASP A 140 3.55 -13.60 1.13
N TRP A 141 3.83 -12.38 0.67
CA TRP A 141 3.39 -11.91 -0.63
C TRP A 141 4.28 -12.45 -1.75
N LYS A 142 3.66 -12.79 -2.88
CA LYS A 142 4.37 -13.14 -4.11
C LYS A 142 4.91 -11.88 -4.75
N GLN A 143 6.20 -11.62 -4.54
CA GLN A 143 6.86 -10.42 -5.05
C GLN A 143 7.43 -10.65 -6.44
N ALA A 144 7.39 -9.61 -7.27
CA ALA A 144 8.08 -9.57 -8.56
C ALA A 144 8.84 -8.24 -8.68
N LEU A 145 10.13 -8.34 -9.02
CA LEU A 145 11.02 -7.21 -9.26
C LEU A 145 11.31 -7.12 -10.76
N GLY A 146 10.92 -6.02 -11.38
CA GLY A 146 11.28 -5.68 -12.75
C GLY A 146 12.37 -4.60 -12.79
N ALA A 147 12.80 -4.26 -14.01
CA ALA A 147 13.84 -3.25 -14.22
C ALA A 147 13.48 -1.87 -13.63
N ASN A 148 12.18 -1.53 -13.65
CA ASN A 148 11.68 -0.23 -13.23
C ASN A 148 10.53 -0.32 -12.21
N TYR A 149 10.23 -1.51 -11.69
CA TYR A 149 9.10 -1.71 -10.77
C TYR A 149 9.34 -2.80 -9.72
N ILE A 150 8.62 -2.67 -8.62
CA ILE A 150 8.40 -3.68 -7.59
C ILE A 150 6.90 -3.92 -7.52
N SER A 151 6.49 -5.18 -7.48
CA SER A 151 5.09 -5.53 -7.27
C SER A 151 4.94 -6.69 -6.32
N GLY A 152 3.76 -6.81 -5.71
CA GLY A 152 3.41 -7.93 -4.86
C GLY A 152 1.93 -8.23 -4.91
N VAL A 153 1.62 -9.52 -4.83
CA VAL A 153 0.25 -10.03 -4.64
C VAL A 153 0.21 -10.73 -3.28
N SER A 154 -0.81 -10.45 -2.49
CA SER A 154 -1.02 -11.14 -1.21
C SER A 154 -1.19 -12.65 -1.41
N ALA A 155 -0.86 -13.44 -0.38
CA ALA A 155 -0.93 -14.91 -0.46
C ALA A 155 -2.30 -15.43 -0.93
N ASP A 156 -3.37 -14.76 -0.51
CA ASP A 156 -4.77 -15.06 -0.86
C ASP A 156 -5.26 -14.44 -2.18
N GLY A 157 -4.41 -13.66 -2.87
CA GLY A 157 -4.71 -13.05 -4.16
C GLY A 157 -5.64 -11.84 -4.11
N GLN A 158 -5.97 -11.33 -2.92
CA GLN A 158 -7.02 -10.32 -2.73
C GLN A 158 -6.50 -8.88 -2.62
N ALA A 159 -5.19 -8.70 -2.50
CA ALA A 159 -4.53 -7.41 -2.50
C ALA A 159 -3.34 -7.42 -3.46
N TYR A 160 -3.19 -6.31 -4.17
CA TYR A 160 -2.09 -6.05 -5.09
C TYR A 160 -1.44 -4.72 -4.73
N ALA A 161 -0.11 -4.70 -4.74
CA ALA A 161 0.69 -3.50 -4.62
C ALA A 161 1.69 -3.42 -5.76
N MET A 162 1.90 -2.23 -6.31
CA MET A 162 2.94 -1.95 -7.28
C MET A 162 3.54 -0.59 -7.02
N ILE A 163 4.86 -0.50 -7.16
CA ILE A 163 5.60 0.75 -7.14
C ILE A 163 6.55 0.74 -8.33
N ALA A 164 6.54 1.80 -9.14
CA ALA A 164 7.34 1.87 -10.36
C ALA A 164 7.83 3.29 -10.64
N THR A 165 8.99 3.41 -11.28
CA THR A 165 9.40 4.68 -11.88
C THR A 165 8.58 4.94 -13.13
N LEU A 166 8.01 6.14 -13.25
CA LEU A 166 7.18 6.54 -14.37
C LEU A 166 8.03 7.26 -15.42
N ASP A 167 8.59 6.50 -16.36
CA ASP A 167 9.44 7.09 -17.41
C ASP A 167 8.66 8.06 -18.31
N GLY A 168 9.31 9.14 -18.75
CA GLY A 168 8.72 10.14 -19.63
C GLY A 168 7.62 10.99 -19.00
N VAL A 169 7.52 11.01 -17.67
CA VAL A 169 6.58 11.85 -16.94
C VAL A 169 7.29 13.12 -16.47
N ALA A 170 6.73 14.28 -16.81
CA ALA A 170 7.31 15.58 -16.50
C ALA A 170 7.10 15.99 -15.03
N ASP A 171 5.93 15.72 -14.47
CA ASP A 171 5.53 16.15 -13.13
C ASP A 171 4.50 15.20 -12.48
N LYS A 172 4.15 15.46 -11.21
CA LYS A 172 3.19 14.62 -10.47
C LYS A 172 1.79 14.59 -11.12
N PRO A 173 1.20 15.71 -11.59
CA PRO A 173 -0.07 15.68 -12.33
C PRO A 173 -0.05 14.78 -13.57
N ALA A 174 0.97 14.91 -14.44
CA ALA A 174 1.14 14.02 -15.59
C ALA A 174 1.33 12.56 -15.17
N GLY A 175 1.97 12.33 -14.02
CA GLY A 175 2.06 11.01 -13.40
C GLY A 175 0.70 10.45 -13.02
N ILE A 176 -0.17 11.25 -12.38
CA ILE A 176 -1.53 10.85 -12.02
C ILE A 176 -2.32 10.45 -13.27
N ASP A 177 -2.24 11.23 -14.35
CA ASP A 177 -2.92 10.91 -15.60
C ASP A 177 -2.41 9.59 -16.21
N LYS A 178 -1.09 9.37 -16.19
CA LYS A 178 -0.50 8.11 -16.64
C LYS A 178 -0.98 6.92 -15.80
N VAL A 179 -1.08 7.07 -14.48
CA VAL A 179 -1.60 6.00 -13.61
C VAL A 179 -3.09 5.77 -13.85
N LYS A 180 -3.90 6.81 -14.04
CA LYS A 180 -5.31 6.67 -14.40
C LYS A 180 -5.49 5.91 -15.71
N GLN A 181 -4.68 6.19 -16.72
CA GLN A 181 -4.68 5.44 -17.99
C GLN A 181 -4.34 3.97 -17.78
N GLY A 182 -3.40 3.65 -16.89
CA GLY A 182 -3.08 2.26 -16.58
C GLY A 182 -4.16 1.56 -15.76
N LEU A 183 -4.83 2.25 -14.83
CA LEU A 183 -6.03 1.74 -14.15
C LEU A 183 -7.11 1.36 -15.17
N LEU A 184 -7.35 2.20 -16.19
CA LEU A 184 -8.31 1.91 -17.26
C LEU A 184 -7.99 0.66 -18.09
N ARG A 185 -6.76 0.14 -18.05
CA ARG A 185 -6.42 -1.14 -18.71
C ARG A 185 -6.97 -2.33 -17.93
N TYR A 186 -7.04 -2.21 -16.60
CA TYR A 186 -7.40 -3.30 -15.70
C TYR A 186 -8.82 -3.18 -15.13
N LEU A 187 -9.29 -1.96 -14.91
CA LEU A 187 -10.56 -1.64 -14.27
C LEU A 187 -11.54 -1.00 -15.24
N GLN A 188 -12.82 -1.22 -14.98
CA GLN A 188 -13.96 -0.54 -15.56
C GLN A 188 -14.81 0.09 -14.47
N ASP A 189 -15.82 0.87 -14.86
CA ASP A 189 -16.77 1.50 -13.93
C ASP A 189 -16.08 2.32 -12.82
N ILE A 190 -14.97 2.96 -13.18
CA ILE A 190 -14.11 3.65 -12.22
C ILE A 190 -14.80 4.92 -11.72
N LYS A 191 -14.85 5.07 -10.40
CA LYS A 191 -15.24 6.30 -9.71
C LYS A 191 -14.03 6.78 -8.91
N TYR A 192 -13.56 7.97 -9.24
CA TYR A 192 -12.46 8.61 -8.52
C TYR A 192 -13.01 9.45 -7.37
N ASP A 193 -12.35 9.36 -6.23
CA ASP A 193 -12.50 10.33 -5.15
C ASP A 193 -11.64 11.57 -5.43
N ASP A 194 -11.78 12.61 -4.60
CA ASP A 194 -10.98 13.83 -4.72
C ASP A 194 -9.48 13.54 -4.61
N GLN A 195 -8.69 14.25 -5.41
CA GLN A 195 -7.24 14.19 -5.27
C GLN A 195 -6.81 14.84 -3.95
N THR A 196 -5.79 14.27 -3.32
CA THR A 196 -5.23 14.80 -2.07
C THR A 196 -3.72 14.85 -2.17
N GLU A 197 -3.11 15.95 -1.73
CA GLU A 197 -1.67 16.03 -1.56
C GLU A 197 -1.29 15.63 -0.13
N THR A 198 -0.34 14.71 0.02
CA THR A 198 0.18 14.31 1.34
C THR A 198 1.23 15.29 1.82
N LYS A 199 1.60 15.22 3.11
CA LYS A 199 2.68 16.08 3.66
C LYS A 199 4.05 15.87 2.99
N ARG A 200 4.30 14.75 2.30
CA ARG A 200 5.52 14.52 1.48
C ARG A 200 5.42 15.12 0.07
N GLY A 201 4.32 15.80 -0.23
CA GLY A 201 4.01 16.21 -1.60
C GLY A 201 3.63 15.05 -2.51
N ALA A 202 3.20 13.89 -1.99
CA ALA A 202 2.65 12.86 -2.86
C ALA A 202 1.26 13.29 -3.32
N LEU A 203 0.98 13.25 -4.62
CA LEU A 203 -0.40 13.36 -5.10
C LEU A 203 -1.05 12.00 -5.03
N VAL A 204 -2.16 11.88 -4.30
CA VAL A 204 -2.89 10.63 -4.09
C VAL A 204 -4.30 10.77 -4.63
N VAL A 205 -4.73 9.77 -5.39
CA VAL A 205 -6.11 9.61 -5.85
C VAL A 205 -6.60 8.24 -5.38
N THR A 206 -7.77 8.22 -4.75
CA THR A 206 -8.44 6.97 -4.36
C THR A 206 -9.69 6.77 -5.20
N GLY A 207 -10.28 5.59 -5.12
CA GLY A 207 -11.56 5.35 -5.76
C GLY A 207 -12.02 3.91 -5.68
N THR A 208 -13.06 3.65 -6.44
CA THR A 208 -13.67 2.32 -6.60
C THR A 208 -13.75 1.97 -8.07
N GLY A 209 -13.74 0.68 -8.40
CA GLY A 209 -14.00 0.21 -9.75
C GLY A 209 -14.36 -1.25 -9.76
N LYS A 210 -14.47 -1.83 -10.96
CA LYS A 210 -14.70 -3.26 -11.15
C LYS A 210 -13.56 -3.84 -11.99
N GLY A 211 -13.00 -4.98 -11.57
CA GLY A 211 -11.98 -5.67 -12.35
C GLY A 211 -12.54 -6.14 -13.68
N LYS A 212 -11.94 -5.78 -14.82
CA LYS A 212 -12.46 -6.16 -16.15
C LYS A 212 -12.51 -7.66 -16.36
N LYS A 213 -11.51 -8.39 -15.83
CA LYS A 213 -11.40 -9.84 -15.98
C LYS A 213 -12.20 -10.61 -14.92
N SER A 214 -12.23 -10.12 -13.68
CA SER A 214 -12.92 -10.80 -12.58
C SER A 214 -14.39 -10.41 -12.44
N GLY A 215 -14.79 -9.23 -12.91
CA GLY A 215 -16.11 -8.65 -12.65
C GLY A 215 -16.35 -8.22 -11.20
N VAL A 216 -15.33 -8.31 -10.34
CA VAL A 216 -15.43 -8.07 -8.90
C VAL A 216 -15.14 -6.61 -8.55
N ASP A 217 -15.87 -6.11 -7.57
CA ASP A 217 -15.73 -4.74 -7.08
C ASP A 217 -14.45 -4.58 -6.25
N VAL A 218 -13.65 -3.61 -6.63
CA VAL A 218 -12.37 -3.29 -6.01
C VAL A 218 -12.34 -1.85 -5.53
N VAL A 219 -11.51 -1.62 -4.53
CA VAL A 219 -11.05 -0.29 -4.14
C VAL A 219 -9.62 -0.11 -4.62
N PHE A 220 -9.25 1.13 -4.93
CA PHE A 220 -7.86 1.44 -5.24
C PHE A 220 -7.40 2.73 -4.57
N ALA A 221 -6.10 2.82 -4.40
CA ALA A 221 -5.40 4.03 -4.03
C ALA A 221 -4.11 4.11 -4.83
N VAL A 222 -3.92 5.23 -5.51
CA VAL A 222 -2.73 5.50 -6.31
C VAL A 222 -2.05 6.76 -5.82
N GLY A 223 -0.73 6.73 -5.71
CA GLY A 223 0.10 7.84 -5.26
C GLY A 223 1.22 8.13 -6.25
N VAL A 224 1.52 9.40 -6.48
CA VAL A 224 2.63 9.84 -7.34
C VAL A 224 3.52 10.79 -6.56
N MET A 225 4.82 10.53 -6.60
CA MET A 225 5.84 11.22 -5.81
C MET A 225 7.04 11.59 -6.65
N ASP A 226 7.74 12.65 -6.25
CA ASP A 226 9.05 13.01 -6.79
C ASP A 226 10.12 12.20 -6.06
N ALA A 227 11.01 11.54 -6.80
CA ALA A 227 12.09 10.71 -6.29
C ALA A 227 13.49 11.32 -6.57
N GLY A 228 13.54 12.57 -7.04
CA GLY A 228 14.76 13.28 -7.41
C GLY A 228 14.64 13.95 -8.77
N PRO A 229 15.65 14.73 -9.19
CA PRO A 229 15.57 15.55 -10.40
C PRO A 229 15.11 14.78 -11.65
N GLY A 230 13.90 15.09 -12.11
CA GLY A 230 13.28 14.47 -13.29
C GLY A 230 12.85 13.00 -13.11
N GLN A 231 12.70 12.53 -11.88
CA GLN A 231 12.29 11.16 -11.57
C GLN A 231 10.98 11.13 -10.81
N ILE A 232 9.92 10.71 -11.49
CA ILE A 232 8.60 10.50 -10.90
C ILE A 232 8.40 9.01 -10.59
N VAL A 233 7.88 8.71 -9.41
CA VAL A 233 7.52 7.36 -8.97
C VAL A 233 6.02 7.29 -8.74
N GLY A 234 5.40 6.23 -9.22
CA GLY A 234 4.01 5.88 -8.93
C GLY A 234 3.94 4.70 -7.97
N ALA A 235 2.94 4.69 -7.11
CA ALA A 235 2.51 3.56 -6.31
C ALA A 235 1.02 3.30 -6.57
N ALA A 236 0.63 2.04 -6.68
CA ALA A 236 -0.75 1.62 -6.86
C ALA A 236 -1.07 0.46 -5.93
N PHE A 237 -2.16 0.59 -5.20
CA PHE A 237 -2.74 -0.44 -4.37
C PHE A 237 -4.15 -0.74 -4.87
N ILE A 238 -4.44 -2.01 -5.15
CA ILE A 238 -5.76 -2.46 -5.57
C ILE A 238 -6.16 -3.62 -4.68
N LEU A 239 -7.36 -3.54 -4.09
CA LEU A 239 -7.86 -4.53 -3.16
C LEU A 239 -9.29 -4.87 -3.49
N ASP A 240 -9.67 -6.12 -3.22
CA ASP A 240 -11.07 -6.50 -3.24
C ASP A 240 -11.85 -5.69 -2.17
N SER A 241 -12.93 -5.05 -2.59
CA SER A 241 -13.67 -4.09 -1.76
C SER A 241 -14.24 -4.71 -0.48
N ARG A 242 -14.58 -6.01 -0.48
CA ARG A 242 -15.20 -6.68 0.68
C ARG A 242 -14.22 -6.95 1.81
N ILE A 243 -12.93 -6.75 1.59
CA ILE A 243 -11.89 -7.02 2.60
C ILE A 243 -10.91 -5.86 2.78
N GLU A 244 -11.22 -4.67 2.27
CA GLU A 244 -10.28 -3.54 2.34
C GLU A 244 -9.87 -3.20 3.78
N ASP A 245 -10.78 -3.38 4.74
CA ASP A 245 -10.53 -3.14 6.16
C ASP A 245 -9.56 -4.16 6.78
N TYR A 246 -9.49 -5.37 6.22
CA TYR A 246 -8.55 -6.42 6.64
C TYR A 246 -7.17 -6.28 6.00
N TYR A 247 -6.90 -5.17 5.30
CA TYR A 247 -5.60 -4.84 4.73
C TYR A 247 -5.10 -3.45 5.11
N LYS A 248 -5.86 -2.71 5.92
CA LYS A 248 -5.56 -1.32 6.26
C LYS A 248 -4.19 -1.18 6.91
N GLU A 249 -3.90 -1.94 7.95
CA GLU A 249 -2.62 -1.87 8.66
C GLU A 249 -1.48 -2.44 7.81
N THR A 250 -1.74 -3.50 7.06
CA THR A 250 -0.77 -4.08 6.10
C THR A 250 -0.33 -3.01 5.08
N ILE A 251 -1.29 -2.33 4.46
CA ILE A 251 -1.04 -1.31 3.43
C ILE A 251 -0.36 -0.08 4.04
N ARG A 252 -0.77 0.33 5.26
CA ARG A 252 -0.12 1.42 5.99
C ARG A 252 1.36 1.12 6.20
N GLN A 253 1.69 -0.10 6.66
CA GLN A 253 3.08 -0.50 6.88
C GLN A 253 3.88 -0.50 5.58
N ILE A 254 3.34 -1.04 4.49
CA ILE A 254 4.00 -1.00 3.19
C ILE A 254 4.35 0.45 2.83
N CYS A 255 3.38 1.38 2.93
CA CYS A 255 3.59 2.80 2.64
C CYS A 255 4.68 3.44 3.52
N GLN A 256 4.76 3.08 4.80
CA GLN A 256 5.77 3.59 5.73
C GLN A 256 7.19 3.10 5.42
N THR A 257 7.33 2.00 4.67
CA THR A 257 8.64 1.48 4.25
C THR A 257 9.10 2.04 2.91
N VAL A 258 8.27 2.85 2.24
CA VAL A 258 8.62 3.44 0.95
C VAL A 258 9.69 4.50 1.13
N ARG A 259 10.84 4.29 0.48
CA ARG A 259 11.98 5.21 0.45
C ARG A 259 12.22 5.72 -0.96
N ILE A 260 12.48 7.01 -1.10
CA ILE A 260 12.75 7.70 -2.36
C ILE A 260 13.83 8.77 -2.16
N GLY A 261 14.60 9.08 -3.21
CA GLY A 261 15.55 10.20 -3.22
C GLY A 261 16.46 10.27 -1.98
N ASP A 262 16.32 11.35 -1.20
CA ASP A 262 17.15 11.63 -0.02
C ASP A 262 16.99 10.61 1.12
N ASP A 263 15.92 9.80 1.11
CA ASP A 263 15.73 8.71 2.08
C ASP A 263 16.88 7.67 2.02
N PHE A 264 17.64 7.64 0.93
CA PHE A 264 18.82 6.79 0.77
C PHE A 264 20.09 7.36 1.42
N ALA A 265 20.16 8.68 1.65
CA ALA A 265 21.33 9.34 2.22
C ALA A 265 21.41 9.21 3.76
N ALA A 266 20.27 9.05 4.44
CA ALA A 266 20.16 8.99 5.91
C ALA A 266 20.74 7.71 6.58
N LYS A 267 21.46 6.86 5.83
CA LYS A 267 22.07 5.60 6.32
C LYS A 267 23.61 5.63 6.43
N LYS A 268 24.25 6.80 6.35
CA LYS A 268 25.70 6.92 6.61
C LYS A 268 25.99 7.28 8.05
#